data_AF-A0A2N9EYJ6-F1
#
_entry.id   AF-A0A2N9EYJ6-F1
#
_cell.length_a   1.000
_cell.length_b   1.000
_cell.length_c   1.000
_cell.angle_alpha   90.00
_cell.angle_beta   90.00
_cell.angle_gamma   90.00
#
_symmetry.space_group_name_H-M   'P 1'
#
loop_
_entity.id
_entity.type
_entity.pdbx_description
1 polymer ?
#
loop_
_entity_poly.entity_id
_entity_poly.type
_entity_poly.pdbx_seq_one_letter_code
_entity_poly.pdbx_strand_id
1 'polypeptide(L)'
;MRGIAISPSNHCYLQTQNTLPSQTKRTVNLNLNINPSNGRHPLLSFAINPSKTQTPPILSTTSSPPLVVFGSANADIYVEIDRLPKEGETISANTGQTLAGGKGANQAACGGKLSYPTYFVGQVGEDAHGKLIAEALENGGVCLDFLNTVPAAPTGHAVVMLQPDGQNSIIIVGGANMNCWPDTLSEEDLDVVRNAGIVLLQREIPDSVNIQVAKVRTLN
;
A
#
# COMPACT_ATOMS: atom_id res chain seq x y z
N MET A 1 -33.49 -3.76 -26.61
CA MET A 1 -33.79 -4.31 -25.27
C MET A 1 -33.35 -3.27 -24.25
N ARG A 2 -34.31 -2.71 -23.49
CA ARG A 2 -34.05 -1.69 -22.46
C ARG A 2 -33.85 -2.40 -21.13
N GLY A 3 -32.67 -2.27 -20.53
CA GLY A 3 -32.42 -2.64 -19.13
C GLY A 3 -32.75 -1.46 -18.23
N ILE A 4 -33.74 -1.64 -17.36
CA ILE A 4 -34.11 -0.70 -16.30
C ILE A 4 -33.42 -1.17 -15.02
N ALA A 5 -32.58 -0.33 -14.43
CA ALA A 5 -32.11 -0.49 -13.06
C ALA A 5 -32.68 0.66 -12.22
N ILE A 6 -33.29 0.31 -11.08
CA ILE A 6 -33.94 1.20 -10.12
C ILE A 6 -33.08 1.17 -8.85
N SER A 7 -32.55 2.30 -8.40
CA SER A 7 -32.41 2.60 -6.96
C SER A 7 -32.10 4.09 -6.72
N PRO A 8 -32.65 4.73 -5.66
CA PRO A 8 -32.64 6.17 -5.48
C PRO A 8 -31.60 6.67 -4.45
N SER A 9 -31.28 7.97 -4.55
CA SER A 9 -31.25 8.97 -3.45
C SER A 9 -29.98 9.84 -3.34
N ASN A 10 -30.17 11.11 -3.68
CA ASN A 10 -29.78 12.34 -2.96
C ASN A 10 -28.32 12.61 -2.60
N HIS A 11 -27.71 13.48 -3.41
CA HIS A 11 -26.60 14.36 -3.04
C HIS A 11 -27.02 15.37 -1.95
N CYS A 12 -26.18 15.50 -0.92
CA CYS A 12 -26.11 16.68 -0.06
C CYS A 12 -24.68 17.23 -0.12
N TYR A 13 -24.54 18.43 -0.68
CA TYR A 13 -23.27 19.16 -0.81
C TYR A 13 -23.07 20.02 0.45
N LEU A 14 -21.91 19.90 1.10
CA LEU A 14 -21.40 20.91 2.02
C LEU A 14 -19.96 21.25 1.68
N GLN A 15 -19.78 22.44 1.10
CA GLN A 15 -18.52 23.14 0.96
C GLN A 15 -18.07 23.65 2.33
N THR A 16 -16.80 23.49 2.69
CA THR A 16 -16.12 24.42 3.59
C THR A 16 -14.68 24.67 3.11
N GLN A 17 -14.28 25.93 3.21
CA GLN A 17 -13.10 26.54 2.62
C GLN A 17 -11.84 26.40 3.50
N ASN A 18 -10.70 26.51 2.81
CA ASN A 18 -9.31 26.67 3.24
C ASN A 18 -9.04 27.37 4.59
N THR A 19 -7.93 26.97 5.24
CA THR A 19 -6.77 27.86 5.48
C THR A 19 -5.55 27.06 5.99
N LEU A 20 -4.38 27.28 5.36
CA LEU A 20 -3.06 26.80 5.81
C LEU A 20 -2.46 27.78 6.84
N PRO A 21 -1.58 27.28 7.74
CA PRO A 21 -0.46 28.07 8.24
C PRO A 21 0.90 27.46 7.87
N SER A 22 1.82 28.37 7.51
CA SER A 22 3.23 28.15 7.16
C SER A 22 4.10 27.66 8.31
N GLN A 23 5.08 26.77 8.06
CA GLN A 23 6.25 26.62 8.92
C GLN A 23 7.56 26.28 8.16
N THR A 24 8.52 27.20 8.30
CA THR A 24 9.97 27.07 8.53
C THR A 24 10.80 26.02 7.76
N LYS A 25 11.61 26.50 6.79
CA LYS A 25 12.75 25.78 6.18
C LYS A 25 13.91 25.65 7.20
N ARG A 26 14.33 24.42 7.50
CA ARG A 26 15.65 24.13 8.08
C ARG A 26 16.59 23.65 6.97
N THR A 27 17.67 24.38 6.74
CA THR A 27 18.75 24.03 5.81
C THR A 27 19.66 22.99 6.47
N VAL A 28 19.92 21.87 5.78
CA VAL A 28 20.95 20.90 6.17
C VAL A 28 22.15 21.08 5.25
N ASN A 29 23.33 21.40 5.81
CA ASN A 29 24.57 21.50 5.05
C ASN A 29 25.13 20.10 4.75
N LEU A 30 25.31 19.79 3.46
CA LEU A 30 26.01 18.62 2.97
C LEU A 30 27.44 19.02 2.59
N ASN A 31 28.44 18.46 3.28
CA ASN A 31 29.84 18.59 2.86
C ASN A 31 30.14 17.59 1.75
N LEU A 32 30.26 18.10 0.51
CA LEU A 32 30.76 17.36 -0.65
C LEU A 32 32.27 17.55 -0.73
N ASN A 33 33.04 16.46 -0.56
CA ASN A 33 34.48 16.50 -0.82
C ASN A 33 34.72 16.07 -2.29
N ILE A 34 34.91 17.06 -3.17
CA ILE A 34 35.16 16.83 -4.59
C ILE A 34 36.67 16.92 -4.82
N ASN A 35 37.28 15.81 -5.23
CA ASN A 35 38.69 15.78 -5.63
C ASN A 35 38.76 15.92 -7.17
N PRO A 36 39.36 16.98 -7.73
CA PRO A 36 39.34 17.20 -9.16
C PRO A 36 40.57 16.53 -9.81
N SER A 37 40.36 15.47 -10.57
CA SER A 37 41.24 15.18 -11.72
C SER A 37 40.57 14.27 -12.76
N ASN A 38 40.53 14.80 -13.98
CA ASN A 38 40.48 14.16 -15.30
C ASN A 38 39.32 13.20 -15.66
N GLY A 39 38.32 13.79 -16.33
CA GLY A 39 37.76 13.33 -17.60
C GLY A 39 37.63 11.82 -17.86
N ARG A 40 36.62 11.19 -17.25
CA ARG A 40 35.79 10.08 -17.76
C ARG A 40 34.71 9.80 -16.71
N HIS A 41 33.47 9.54 -17.14
CA HIS A 41 32.32 9.32 -16.24
C HIS A 41 32.63 8.29 -15.14
N PRO A 42 32.28 8.53 -13.86
CA PRO A 42 32.56 7.58 -12.80
C PRO A 42 31.55 6.43 -12.84
N LEU A 43 32.03 5.24 -13.18
CA LEU A 43 31.33 3.99 -12.88
C LEU A 43 31.45 3.74 -11.36
N LEU A 44 30.33 3.71 -10.64
CA LEU A 44 30.30 3.18 -9.28
C LEU A 44 30.60 1.68 -9.33
N SER A 45 31.81 1.30 -8.92
CA SER A 45 32.19 -0.09 -8.71
C SER A 45 32.16 -0.38 -7.21
N PHE A 46 31.28 -1.27 -6.78
CA PHE A 46 31.29 -1.85 -5.43
C PHE A 46 32.11 -3.14 -5.46
N ALA A 47 33.43 -3.03 -5.39
CA ALA A 47 34.30 -4.18 -5.19
C ALA A 47 34.43 -4.47 -3.69
N ILE A 48 33.84 -5.60 -3.23
CA ILE A 48 34.04 -6.13 -1.88
C ILE A 48 35.32 -6.97 -1.89
N ASN A 49 36.32 -6.58 -1.09
CA ASN A 49 37.53 -7.39 -0.84
C ASN A 49 37.18 -8.56 0.09
N PRO A 50 37.37 -9.83 -0.30
CA PRO A 50 37.14 -10.96 0.58
C PRO A 50 38.44 -11.32 1.30
N SER A 51 38.72 -10.69 2.44
CA SER A 51 39.70 -11.22 3.39
C SER A 51 39.61 -10.55 4.75
N LYS A 52 38.80 -11.16 5.62
CA LYS A 52 38.99 -11.35 7.06
C LYS A 52 37.70 -11.96 7.63
N THR A 53 37.69 -13.29 7.73
CA THR A 53 36.68 -14.04 8.49
C THR A 53 36.86 -13.72 9.97
N GLN A 54 36.12 -12.72 10.46
CA GLN A 54 35.73 -12.67 11.87
C GLN A 54 34.40 -13.38 11.97
N THR A 55 34.37 -14.43 12.78
CA THR A 55 33.14 -15.11 13.19
C THR A 55 32.16 -14.04 13.69
N PRO A 56 30.96 -13.91 13.10
CA PRO A 56 30.02 -12.91 13.57
C PRO A 56 29.67 -13.21 15.03
N PRO A 57 29.61 -12.18 15.90
CA PRO A 57 29.07 -12.39 17.23
C PRO A 57 27.66 -12.96 17.07
N ILE A 58 27.36 -14.03 17.81
CA ILE A 58 26.01 -14.59 17.90
C ILE A 58 25.13 -13.46 18.42
N LEU A 59 24.39 -12.83 17.51
CA LEU A 59 23.46 -11.77 17.85
C LEU A 59 22.34 -12.43 18.65
N SER A 60 22.26 -12.09 19.93
CA SER A 60 21.16 -12.46 20.81
C SER A 60 19.84 -12.15 20.11
N THR A 61 18.98 -13.17 19.98
CA THR A 61 17.66 -13.08 19.36
C THR A 61 16.70 -12.26 20.22
N THR A 62 16.88 -10.95 20.25
CA THR A 62 15.75 -10.04 20.45
C THR A 62 15.22 -9.78 19.05
N SER A 63 14.11 -10.42 18.69
CA SER A 63 13.42 -10.09 17.44
C SER A 63 13.18 -8.57 17.43
N SER A 64 13.62 -7.90 16.37
CA SER A 64 13.32 -6.47 16.23
C SER A 64 11.80 -6.29 16.28
N PRO A 65 11.27 -5.30 17.03
CA PRO A 65 9.84 -5.02 17.05
C PRO A 65 9.32 -4.87 15.61
N PRO A 66 8.18 -5.48 15.25
CA PRO A 66 7.79 -5.61 13.86
C PRO A 66 7.36 -4.29 13.22
N LEU A 67 7.33 -4.30 11.90
CA LEU A 67 6.59 -3.36 11.07
C LEU A 67 5.14 -3.84 11.02
N VAL A 68 4.20 -2.98 11.38
CA VAL A 68 2.77 -3.25 11.26
C VAL A 68 2.18 -2.28 10.26
N VAL A 69 1.58 -2.81 9.21
CA VAL A 69 0.93 -2.01 8.17
C VAL A 69 -0.57 -2.23 8.26
N PHE A 70 -1.31 -1.19 8.66
CA PHE A 70 -2.77 -1.17 8.47
C PHE A 70 -3.05 -0.55 7.12
N GLY A 71 -3.83 -1.22 6.29
CA GLY A 71 -4.04 -0.66 4.96
C GLY A 71 -4.87 -1.42 3.97
N SER A 72 -4.93 -0.82 2.79
CA SER A 72 -5.65 -1.35 1.64
C SER A 72 -4.88 -2.47 0.94
N ALA A 73 -5.63 -3.40 0.40
CA ALA A 73 -5.17 -4.41 -0.54
C ALA A 73 -6.08 -4.42 -1.77
N ASN A 74 -5.52 -4.21 -2.96
CA ASN A 74 -6.28 -4.13 -4.20
C ASN A 74 -5.81 -5.17 -5.22
N ALA A 75 -6.72 -5.64 -6.06
CA ALA A 75 -6.36 -6.18 -7.36
C ALA A 75 -6.28 -5.03 -8.38
N ASP A 76 -5.09 -4.75 -8.90
CA ASP A 76 -4.88 -3.72 -9.91
C ASP A 76 -5.01 -4.37 -11.30
N ILE A 77 -6.09 -4.04 -12.01
CA ILE A 77 -6.46 -4.52 -13.34
C ILE A 77 -5.97 -3.49 -14.36
N TYR A 78 -4.85 -3.79 -15.00
CA TYR A 78 -4.27 -2.97 -16.05
C TYR A 78 -4.90 -3.33 -17.40
N VAL A 79 -5.32 -2.30 -18.13
CA VAL A 79 -5.89 -2.42 -19.46
C VAL A 79 -5.22 -1.41 -20.37
N GLU A 80 -4.52 -1.89 -21.40
CA GLU A 80 -3.89 -1.03 -22.39
C GLU A 80 -4.90 -0.68 -23.48
N ILE A 81 -5.10 0.61 -23.74
CA ILE A 81 -6.07 1.13 -24.71
C ILE A 81 -5.44 2.25 -25.53
N ASP A 82 -5.87 2.40 -26.78
CA ASP A 82 -5.36 3.49 -27.64
C ASP A 82 -5.83 4.87 -27.18
N ARG A 83 -7.05 4.92 -26.61
CA ARG A 83 -7.68 6.11 -26.04
C ARG A 83 -8.78 5.73 -25.08
N LEU A 84 -9.20 6.65 -24.22
CA LEU A 84 -10.39 6.46 -23.39
C LEU A 84 -11.67 6.30 -24.24
N PRO A 85 -12.61 5.43 -23.82
CA PRO A 85 -13.91 5.31 -24.46
C PRO A 85 -14.73 6.60 -24.23
N LYS A 86 -15.54 6.97 -25.22
CA LYS A 86 -16.56 8.00 -25.05
C LYS A 86 -17.80 7.42 -24.38
N GLU A 87 -18.69 8.28 -23.91
CA GLU A 87 -19.98 7.85 -23.34
C GLU A 87 -20.75 6.97 -24.35
N GLY A 88 -21.20 5.81 -23.87
CA GLY A 88 -21.94 4.82 -24.67
C GLY A 88 -21.08 3.99 -25.63
N GLU A 89 -19.77 4.24 -25.71
CA GLU A 89 -18.88 3.52 -26.60
C GLU A 89 -18.36 2.21 -25.97
N THR A 90 -18.10 1.22 -26.81
CA THR A 90 -17.34 0.01 -26.46
C THR A 90 -16.12 -0.05 -27.35
N ILE A 91 -14.94 -0.19 -26.75
CA ILE A 91 -13.66 -0.31 -27.45
C ILE A 91 -12.97 -1.62 -27.07
N SER A 92 -12.13 -2.13 -27.96
CA SER A 92 -11.25 -3.26 -27.65
C SER A 92 -9.99 -2.76 -26.93
N ALA A 93 -9.56 -3.49 -25.92
CA ALA A 93 -8.25 -3.31 -25.31
C ALA A 93 -7.16 -4.01 -26.13
N ASN A 94 -5.94 -3.50 -26.07
CA ASN A 94 -4.76 -4.08 -26.71
C ASN A 94 -4.28 -5.32 -25.93
N THR A 95 -4.20 -5.18 -24.61
CA THR A 95 -3.88 -6.26 -23.66
C THR A 95 -4.42 -5.91 -22.28
N GLY A 96 -4.35 -6.86 -21.34
CA GLY A 96 -4.65 -6.62 -19.94
C GLY A 96 -4.02 -7.64 -19.01
N GLN A 97 -3.84 -7.24 -17.76
CA GLN A 97 -3.31 -8.08 -16.70
C GLN A 97 -3.87 -7.66 -15.35
N THR A 98 -3.97 -8.61 -14.41
CA THR A 98 -4.38 -8.34 -13.03
C THR A 98 -3.21 -8.65 -12.11
N LEU A 99 -2.83 -7.69 -11.27
CA LEU A 99 -1.73 -7.80 -10.34
C LEU A 99 -2.20 -7.51 -8.92
N ALA A 100 -1.51 -8.07 -7.92
CA ALA A 100 -1.68 -7.63 -6.54
C ALA A 100 -1.15 -6.20 -6.37
N GLY A 101 -1.92 -5.37 -5.70
CA GLY A 101 -1.66 -3.96 -5.48
C GLY A 101 -2.34 -3.42 -4.22
N GLY A 102 -2.61 -2.12 -4.20
CA GLY A 102 -3.06 -1.41 -3.00
C GLY A 102 -1.90 -0.84 -2.18
N LYS A 103 -2.07 0.37 -1.63
CA LYS A 103 -0.96 1.07 -0.98
C LYS A 103 -0.47 0.35 0.28
N GLY A 104 -1.38 -0.17 1.10
CA GLY A 104 -1.03 -0.92 2.30
C GLY A 104 -0.27 -2.20 1.98
N ALA A 105 -0.84 -3.02 1.11
CA ALA A 105 -0.20 -4.26 0.65
C ALA A 105 1.19 -4.01 0.05
N ASN A 106 1.36 -2.97 -0.79
CA ASN A 106 2.66 -2.62 -1.35
C ASN A 106 3.69 -2.21 -0.28
N GLN A 107 3.27 -1.48 0.75
CA GLN A 107 4.14 -1.13 1.88
C GLN A 107 4.55 -2.36 2.69
N ALA A 108 3.61 -3.25 2.99
CA ALA A 108 3.88 -4.50 3.70
C ALA A 108 4.83 -5.41 2.90
N ALA A 109 4.57 -5.60 1.61
CA ALA A 109 5.42 -6.38 0.72
C ALA A 109 6.85 -5.84 0.66
N CYS A 110 7.05 -4.51 0.76
CA CYS A 110 8.38 -3.91 0.84
C CYS A 110 9.11 -4.34 2.12
N GLY A 111 8.43 -4.29 3.28
CA GLY A 111 8.99 -4.75 4.55
C GLY A 111 9.38 -6.24 4.53
N GLY A 112 8.47 -7.10 4.05
CA GLY A 112 8.71 -8.54 3.93
C GLY A 112 9.88 -8.88 2.99
N LYS A 113 9.98 -8.20 1.83
CA LYS A 113 11.09 -8.39 0.87
C LYS A 113 12.45 -8.00 1.43
N LEU A 114 12.48 -7.10 2.41
CA LEU A 114 13.69 -6.73 3.16
C LEU A 114 13.97 -7.70 4.32
N SER A 115 13.20 -8.79 4.43
CA SER A 115 13.25 -9.78 5.52
C SER A 115 13.05 -9.16 6.91
N TYR A 116 12.35 -8.02 6.98
CA TYR A 116 11.97 -7.40 8.25
C TYR A 116 10.67 -8.04 8.76
N PRO A 117 10.53 -8.33 10.06
CA PRO A 117 9.28 -8.86 10.61
C PRO A 117 8.13 -7.91 10.29
N THR A 118 7.22 -8.34 9.42
CA THR A 118 6.18 -7.47 8.86
C THR A 118 4.82 -8.15 8.96
N TYR A 119 3.88 -7.47 9.61
CA TYR A 119 2.48 -7.87 9.70
C TYR A 119 1.63 -6.94 8.85
N PHE A 120 0.69 -7.51 8.09
CA PHE A 120 -0.31 -6.75 7.37
C PHE A 120 -1.67 -6.94 8.04
N VAL A 121 -2.28 -5.83 8.45
CA VAL A 121 -3.64 -5.77 8.99
C VAL A 121 -4.54 -5.13 7.95
N GLY A 122 -5.45 -5.91 7.40
CA GLY A 122 -6.28 -5.48 6.27
C GLY A 122 -7.45 -6.43 6.04
N GLN A 123 -8.21 -6.15 4.99
CA GLN A 123 -9.37 -6.94 4.61
C GLN A 123 -9.36 -7.23 3.11
N VAL A 124 -9.70 -8.45 2.73
CA VAL A 124 -9.96 -8.88 1.34
C VAL A 124 -11.32 -9.56 1.27
N GLY A 125 -11.91 -9.62 0.07
CA GLY A 125 -13.13 -10.38 -0.16
C GLY A 125 -12.87 -11.88 -0.24
N GLU A 126 -13.93 -12.69 -0.09
CA GLU A 126 -13.90 -14.13 -0.38
C GLU A 126 -13.98 -14.38 -1.90
N ASP A 127 -12.94 -13.96 -2.62
CA ASP A 127 -12.88 -14.03 -4.08
C ASP A 127 -11.47 -14.31 -4.61
N ALA A 128 -11.36 -14.48 -5.93
CA ALA A 128 -10.09 -14.79 -6.58
C ALA A 128 -9.06 -13.64 -6.45
N HIS A 129 -9.51 -12.40 -6.28
CA HIS A 129 -8.64 -11.26 -6.06
C HIS A 129 -8.05 -11.26 -4.65
N GLY A 130 -8.85 -11.63 -3.64
CA GLY A 130 -8.38 -11.80 -2.27
C GLY A 130 -7.30 -12.88 -2.19
N LYS A 131 -7.54 -14.02 -2.86
CA LYS A 131 -6.54 -15.10 -2.99
C LYS A 131 -5.25 -14.63 -3.67
N LEU A 132 -5.35 -13.92 -4.80
CA LEU A 132 -4.20 -13.37 -5.53
C LEU A 132 -3.32 -12.48 -4.63
N ILE A 133 -3.95 -11.62 -3.83
CA ILE A 133 -3.26 -10.69 -2.94
C ILE A 133 -2.61 -11.41 -1.77
N ALA A 134 -3.34 -12.33 -1.13
CA ALA A 134 -2.82 -13.11 0.00
C ALA A 134 -1.58 -13.91 -0.43
N GLU A 135 -1.64 -14.62 -1.56
CA GLU A 135 -0.50 -15.34 -2.12
C GLU A 135 0.69 -14.40 -2.42
N ALA A 136 0.44 -13.22 -2.98
CA ALA A 136 1.50 -12.27 -3.29
C ALA A 136 2.19 -11.72 -2.03
N LEU A 137 1.43 -11.45 -0.96
CA LEU A 137 1.97 -10.95 0.31
C LEU A 137 2.75 -12.04 1.06
N GLU A 138 2.20 -13.26 1.13
CA GLU A 138 2.85 -14.40 1.77
C GLU A 138 4.19 -14.73 1.07
N ASN A 139 4.19 -14.79 -0.26
CA ASN A 139 5.42 -14.95 -1.06
C ASN A 139 6.40 -13.78 -0.87
N GLY A 140 5.89 -12.61 -0.48
CA GLY A 140 6.68 -11.44 -0.13
C GLY A 140 7.28 -11.48 1.27
N GLY A 141 7.04 -12.53 2.07
CA GLY A 141 7.53 -12.66 3.44
C GLY A 141 6.73 -11.86 4.48
N VAL A 142 5.48 -11.53 4.17
CA VAL A 142 4.57 -10.82 5.07
C VAL A 142 3.75 -11.83 5.89
N CYS A 143 3.60 -11.58 7.20
CA CYS A 143 2.71 -12.35 8.06
C CYS A 143 1.26 -11.88 7.88
N LEU A 144 0.36 -12.83 7.64
CA LEU A 144 -1.04 -12.61 7.27
C LEU A 144 -2.04 -13.01 8.37
N ASP A 145 -1.58 -13.24 9.59
CA ASP A 145 -2.44 -13.62 10.73
C ASP A 145 -3.58 -12.60 10.97
N PHE A 146 -3.39 -11.35 10.53
CA PHE A 146 -4.33 -10.23 10.65
C PHE A 146 -4.98 -9.81 9.32
N LEU A 147 -4.86 -10.63 8.27
CA LEU A 147 -5.58 -10.43 7.02
C LEU A 147 -6.96 -11.07 7.11
N ASN A 148 -8.00 -10.26 7.19
CA ASN A 148 -9.37 -10.75 7.29
C ASN A 148 -9.96 -11.03 5.89
N THR A 149 -10.65 -12.16 5.76
CA THR A 149 -11.48 -12.46 4.58
C THR A 149 -12.93 -12.12 4.89
N VAL A 150 -13.55 -11.31 4.04
CA VAL A 150 -14.88 -10.75 4.24
C VAL A 150 -15.85 -11.24 3.14
N PRO A 151 -16.79 -12.15 3.43
CA PRO A 151 -17.72 -12.66 2.42
C PRO A 151 -18.73 -11.61 1.91
N ALA A 152 -18.99 -10.57 2.71
CA ALA A 152 -20.02 -9.57 2.43
C ALA A 152 -19.59 -8.46 1.45
N ALA A 153 -18.31 -8.41 1.06
CA ALA A 153 -17.79 -7.39 0.14
C ALA A 153 -16.72 -8.00 -0.79
N PRO A 154 -16.65 -7.57 -2.06
CA PRO A 154 -15.56 -7.99 -2.93
C PRO A 154 -14.24 -7.37 -2.47
N THR A 155 -13.13 -7.98 -2.84
CA THR A 155 -11.80 -7.39 -2.68
C THR A 155 -11.73 -6.03 -3.39
N GLY A 156 -11.03 -5.08 -2.76
CA GLY A 156 -10.76 -3.80 -3.41
C GLY A 156 -10.06 -4.00 -4.74
N HIS A 157 -10.33 -3.16 -5.73
CA HIS A 157 -9.68 -3.25 -7.02
C HIS A 157 -9.62 -1.91 -7.72
N ALA A 158 -8.64 -1.76 -8.59
CA ALA A 158 -8.48 -0.61 -9.44
C ALA A 158 -8.46 -1.05 -10.90
N VAL A 159 -9.23 -0.39 -11.76
CA VAL A 159 -9.11 -0.52 -13.21
C VAL A 159 -8.23 0.61 -13.70
N VAL A 160 -7.04 0.27 -14.17
CA VAL A 160 -6.01 1.19 -14.65
C VAL A 160 -6.00 1.12 -16.17
N MET A 161 -6.58 2.13 -16.81
CA MET A 161 -6.52 2.31 -18.26
C MET A 161 -5.24 3.05 -18.63
N LEU A 162 -4.38 2.44 -19.43
CA LEU A 162 -3.10 3.00 -19.87
C LEU A 162 -3.12 3.33 -21.36
N GLN A 163 -2.75 4.57 -21.69
CA GLN A 163 -2.67 5.08 -23.06
C GLN A 163 -1.21 5.06 -23.59
N PRO A 164 -0.97 5.08 -24.91
CA PRO A 164 0.37 4.93 -25.50
C PRO A 164 1.36 6.04 -25.13
N ASP A 165 0.86 7.21 -24.73
CA ASP A 165 1.66 8.36 -24.28
C ASP A 165 2.03 8.30 -22.80
N GLY A 166 1.68 7.21 -22.10
CA GLY A 166 1.93 7.01 -20.68
C GLY A 166 0.89 7.67 -19.77
N GLN A 167 -0.13 8.35 -20.31
CA GLN A 167 -1.24 8.83 -19.50
C GLN A 167 -2.10 7.66 -19.01
N ASN A 168 -2.65 7.81 -17.80
CA ASN A 168 -3.54 6.81 -17.23
C ASN A 168 -4.86 7.42 -16.75
N SER A 169 -5.86 6.56 -16.62
CA SER A 169 -7.12 6.87 -15.93
C SER A 169 -7.49 5.68 -15.07
N ILE A 170 -7.83 5.96 -13.81
CA ILE A 170 -7.99 4.92 -12.80
C ILE A 170 -9.38 5.02 -12.19
N ILE A 171 -10.09 3.90 -12.18
CA ILE A 171 -11.34 3.73 -11.43
C ILE A 171 -11.02 2.83 -10.24
N ILE A 172 -11.39 3.25 -9.03
CA ILE A 172 -11.14 2.49 -7.81
C ILE A 172 -12.47 2.07 -7.21
N VAL A 173 -12.55 0.80 -6.84
CA VAL A 173 -13.62 0.23 -6.01
C VAL A 173 -13.00 -0.18 -4.69
N GLY A 174 -13.42 0.48 -3.60
CA GLY A 174 -12.85 0.25 -2.27
C GLY A 174 -13.09 -1.17 -1.74
N GLY A 175 -14.23 -1.78 -2.06
CA GLY A 175 -14.53 -3.16 -1.66
C GLY A 175 -14.36 -3.38 -0.15
N ALA A 176 -13.79 -4.52 0.23
CA ALA A 176 -13.46 -4.88 1.60
C ALA A 176 -12.55 -3.85 2.30
N ASN A 177 -11.75 -3.05 1.58
CA ASN A 177 -10.93 -2.03 2.22
C ASN A 177 -11.75 -0.94 2.91
N MET A 178 -12.97 -0.66 2.42
CA MET A 178 -13.82 0.44 2.91
C MET A 178 -15.06 -0.04 3.68
N ASN A 179 -15.31 -1.34 3.72
CA ASN A 179 -16.52 -1.92 4.30
C ASN A 179 -16.13 -2.94 5.36
N CYS A 180 -17.09 -3.35 6.22
CA CYS A 180 -16.91 -4.48 7.14
C CYS A 180 -15.79 -4.36 8.18
N TRP A 181 -15.21 -3.16 8.34
CA TRP A 181 -14.42 -2.83 9.54
C TRP A 181 -15.33 -2.74 10.76
N PRO A 182 -14.91 -3.25 11.93
CA PRO A 182 -15.66 -3.08 13.15
C PRO A 182 -15.61 -1.61 13.60
N ASP A 183 -16.65 -1.15 14.30
CA ASP A 183 -16.69 0.21 14.85
C ASP A 183 -15.53 0.47 15.83
N THR A 184 -15.13 -0.58 16.57
CA THR A 184 -13.96 -0.59 17.45
C THR A 184 -13.07 -1.76 17.08
N LEU A 185 -11.78 -1.51 16.88
CA LEU A 185 -10.80 -2.56 16.62
C LEU A 185 -10.70 -3.54 17.79
N SER A 186 -10.39 -4.80 17.50
CA SER A 186 -10.24 -5.81 18.53
C SER A 186 -9.00 -5.53 19.40
N GLU A 187 -8.98 -6.00 20.65
CA GLU A 187 -7.77 -5.87 21.47
C GLU A 187 -6.55 -6.57 20.85
N GLU A 188 -6.77 -7.62 20.04
CA GLU A 188 -5.71 -8.30 19.31
C GLU A 188 -5.08 -7.39 18.24
N ASP A 189 -5.91 -6.69 17.45
CA ASP A 189 -5.46 -5.68 16.48
C ASP A 189 -4.72 -4.52 17.17
N LEU A 190 -5.16 -4.14 18.37
CA LEU A 190 -4.51 -3.08 19.13
C LEU A 190 -3.20 -3.57 19.77
N ASP A 191 -3.13 -4.81 20.23
CA ASP A 191 -1.93 -5.40 20.82
C ASP A 191 -0.79 -5.54 19.81
N VAL A 192 -1.07 -5.94 18.56
CA VAL A 192 -0.02 -5.97 17.53
C VAL A 192 0.55 -4.57 17.25
N VAL A 193 -0.29 -3.53 17.32
CA VAL A 193 0.14 -2.12 17.20
C VAL A 193 0.97 -1.68 18.39
N ARG A 194 0.58 -2.05 19.63
CA ARG A 194 1.33 -1.69 20.85
C ARG A 194 2.75 -2.28 20.85
N ASN A 195 2.91 -3.45 20.27
CA ASN A 195 4.19 -4.15 20.18
C ASN A 195 5.01 -3.78 18.93
N ALA A 196 4.47 -2.95 18.02
CA ALA A 196 5.14 -2.56 16.79
C ALA A 196 6.31 -1.60 17.03
N GLY A 197 7.41 -1.80 16.31
CA GLY A 197 8.49 -0.81 16.21
C GLY A 197 8.12 0.34 15.29
N ILE A 198 7.41 0.03 14.20
CA ILE A 198 6.95 0.96 13.18
C ILE A 198 5.51 0.62 12.83
N VAL A 199 4.66 1.65 12.74
CA VAL A 199 3.30 1.53 12.22
C VAL A 199 3.18 2.37 10.97
N LEU A 200 2.72 1.78 9.87
CA LEU A 200 2.44 2.49 8.61
C LEU A 200 0.93 2.50 8.33
N LEU A 201 0.44 3.69 7.97
CA LEU A 201 -0.96 3.95 7.62
C LEU A 201 -1.03 4.62 6.24
N GLN A 202 -2.19 4.50 5.59
CA GLN A 202 -2.52 5.19 4.34
C GLN A 202 -4.00 5.59 4.34
N ARG A 203 -4.44 6.37 3.33
CA ARG A 203 -5.82 6.88 3.22
C ARG A 203 -6.69 6.10 2.23
N GLU A 204 -6.62 4.77 2.29
CA GLU A 204 -7.43 3.87 1.44
C GLU A 204 -8.28 2.87 2.25
N ILE A 205 -8.43 3.12 3.54
CA ILE A 205 -9.35 2.44 4.47
C ILE A 205 -10.12 3.51 5.27
N PRO A 206 -11.18 3.19 6.04
CA PRO A 206 -11.91 4.18 6.80
C PRO A 206 -11.01 4.99 7.75
N ASP A 207 -11.17 6.31 7.73
CA ASP A 207 -10.38 7.21 8.59
C ASP A 207 -10.57 6.87 10.09
N SER A 208 -11.73 6.32 10.49
CA SER A 208 -11.99 5.85 11.85
C SER A 208 -11.00 4.79 12.32
N VAL A 209 -10.60 3.85 11.43
CA VAL A 209 -9.62 2.81 11.72
C VAL A 209 -8.24 3.43 11.92
N ASN A 210 -7.81 4.28 10.99
CA ASN A 210 -6.53 5.00 11.07
C ASN A 210 -6.42 5.81 12.38
N ILE A 211 -7.49 6.49 12.79
CA ILE A 211 -7.51 7.27 14.03
C ILE A 211 -7.38 6.37 15.27
N GLN A 212 -8.03 5.22 15.30
CA GLN A 212 -7.90 4.27 16.42
C GLN A 212 -6.46 3.77 16.55
N VAL A 213 -5.85 3.33 15.45
CA VAL A 213 -4.46 2.85 15.43
C VAL A 213 -3.48 3.94 15.87
N ALA A 214 -3.64 5.17 15.36
CA ALA A 214 -2.76 6.29 15.71
C ALA A 214 -2.84 6.67 17.21
N LYS A 215 -4.02 6.57 17.82
CA LYS A 215 -4.22 6.84 19.26
C LYS A 215 -3.48 5.82 20.14
N VAL A 216 -3.50 4.55 19.76
CA VAL A 216 -2.83 3.48 20.52
C VAL A 216 -1.33 3.75 20.65
N ARG A 217 -0.68 4.23 19.58
CA ARG A 217 0.77 4.50 19.62
C ARG A 217 1.16 5.76 20.41
N THR A 218 0.26 6.75 20.50
CA THR A 218 0.54 8.05 21.14
C THR A 218 0.52 7.96 22.68
N LEU A 219 -0.10 6.92 23.24
CA LEU A 219 -0.31 6.77 24.67
C LEU A 219 0.79 5.95 25.40
N ASN A 220 1.83 5.49 24.68
CA ASN A 220 2.98 4.75 25.20
C ASN A 220 4.30 5.43 24.84
#